data_AF-A0A834PC38-F1
#
_entry.id   AF-A0A834PC38-F1
#
_cell.length_a   1.000
_cell.length_b   1.000
_cell.length_c   1.000
_cell.angle_alpha   90.00
_cell.angle_beta   90.00
_cell.angle_gamma   90.00
#
_symmetry.space_group_name_H-M   'P 1'
#
loop_
_entity.id
_entity.type
_entity.pdbx_description
1 polymer ?
#
loop_
_entity_poly.entity_id
_entity_poly.type
_entity_poly.pdbx_seq_one_letter_code
_entity_poly.pdbx_strand_id
1 'polypeptide(L)'
;MNKYIHLATVGTNYANRMNRLSNRIFGEVVRPTNSKSLKVVKLFSEKPIQKRPDIVDYYPPHKNIEKLMSHLRDYGLFRDEHQDFKEEYERLRELRGKNKWIPPPFRK
;
A
#
# COMPACT_ATOMS: atom_id res chain seq x y z
N MET A 1 24.61 34.33 15.00
CA MET A 1 23.86 33.40 15.89
C MET A 1 23.02 34.21 16.86
N ASN A 2 21.74 33.89 16.98
CA ASN A 2 20.79 34.72 17.72
C ASN A 2 20.88 34.43 19.23
N LYS A 3 21.16 35.44 20.06
CA LYS A 3 21.37 35.31 21.53
C LYS A 3 20.21 34.58 22.23
N TYR A 4 19.00 34.73 21.70
CA TYR A 4 17.78 34.11 22.22
C TYR A 4 17.70 32.58 22.02
N ILE A 5 18.28 32.05 20.94
CA ILE A 5 18.31 30.60 20.68
C ILE A 5 19.20 29.91 21.73
N HIS A 6 20.33 30.55 22.08
CA HIS A 6 21.21 30.06 23.13
C HIS A 6 20.51 30.05 24.50
N LEU A 7 19.64 31.01 24.80
CA LEU A 7 18.92 31.01 26.10
C LEU A 7 17.95 29.83 26.24
N ALA A 8 17.43 29.28 25.14
CA ALA A 8 16.56 28.10 25.16
C ALA A 8 17.33 26.79 25.46
N THR A 9 18.63 26.75 25.17
CA THR A 9 19.50 25.59 25.42
C THR A 9 20.14 25.60 26.82
N VAL A 10 20.17 26.76 27.50
CA VAL A 10 20.66 26.85 28.88
C VAL A 10 19.64 26.22 29.83
N GLY A 11 20.08 25.39 30.78
CA GLY A 11 19.23 24.73 31.79
C GLY A 11 18.61 25.64 32.87
N THR A 12 18.37 26.93 32.58
CA THR A 12 17.70 27.84 33.53
C THR A 12 16.24 27.46 33.75
N ASN A 13 15.68 27.82 34.91
CA ASN A 13 14.26 27.64 35.19
C ASN A 13 13.35 28.34 34.16
N TYR A 14 13.76 29.51 33.66
CA TYR A 14 13.02 30.23 32.62
C TYR A 14 13.00 29.45 31.31
N ALA A 15 14.15 28.96 30.85
CA ALA A 15 14.25 28.17 29.61
C ALA A 15 13.40 26.89 29.69
N ASN A 16 13.42 26.18 30.81
CA ASN A 16 12.59 25.00 31.03
C ASN A 16 11.08 25.31 30.97
N ARG A 17 10.66 26.46 31.51
CA ARG A 17 9.26 26.92 31.43
C ARG A 17 8.89 27.31 30.01
N MET A 18 9.79 27.99 29.30
CA MET A 18 9.57 28.39 27.90
C MET A 18 9.47 27.19 26.97
N ASN A 19 10.35 26.18 27.13
CA ASN A 19 10.29 24.93 26.36
C ASN A 19 8.98 24.17 26.62
N ARG A 20 8.53 24.07 27.89
CA ARG A 20 7.23 23.47 28.21
C ARG A 20 6.05 24.22 27.60
N LEU A 21 6.09 25.55 27.59
CA LEU A 21 5.06 26.39 26.99
C LEU A 21 5.02 26.20 25.47
N SER A 22 6.17 26.24 24.80
CA SER A 22 6.31 25.96 23.36
C SER A 22 5.70 24.60 23.00
N ASN A 23 6.06 23.55 23.74
CA ASN A 23 5.55 22.20 23.48
C ASN A 23 4.02 22.12 23.66
N ARG A 24 3.43 22.90 24.58
CA ARG A 24 1.96 22.98 24.72
C ARG A 24 1.30 23.71 23.56
N ILE A 25 1.91 24.80 23.09
CA ILE A 25 1.39 25.60 21.98
C ILE A 25 1.39 24.77 20.68
N PHE A 26 2.47 24.03 20.43
CA PHE A 26 2.63 23.25 19.19
C PHE A 26 2.20 21.78 19.30
N GLY A 27 1.65 21.35 20.44
CA GLY A 27 1.15 19.98 20.62
C GLY A 27 2.23 18.91 20.72
N GLU A 28 3.46 19.29 21.05
CA GLU A 28 4.58 18.37 21.29
C GLU A 28 4.57 17.80 22.72
N VAL A 29 5.53 16.93 23.03
CA VAL A 29 5.61 16.26 24.33
C VAL A 29 6.02 17.24 25.44
N VAL A 30 5.11 17.52 26.38
CA VAL A 30 5.31 18.51 27.45
C VAL A 30 6.08 17.94 28.65
N ARG A 31 5.80 16.69 29.02
CA ARG A 31 6.42 16.04 30.18
C ARG A 31 7.77 15.47 29.75
N PRO A 32 8.83 15.59 30.57
CA PRO A 32 10.09 14.94 30.26
C PRO A 32 9.87 13.42 30.26
N THR A 33 9.92 12.82 29.08
CA THR A 33 9.74 11.38 28.87
C THR A 33 11.06 10.74 28.49
N ASN A 34 11.26 9.49 28.89
CA ASN A 34 12.43 8.70 28.51
C ASN A 34 12.48 8.50 26.98
N SER A 35 13.69 8.36 26.42
CA SER A 35 13.94 8.10 25.00
C SER A 35 13.21 6.85 24.49
N LYS A 36 13.10 5.80 25.32
CA LYS A 36 12.33 4.59 24.98
C LYS A 36 10.83 4.87 24.79
N SER A 37 10.25 5.77 25.60
CA SER A 37 8.82 6.12 25.53
C SER A 37 8.51 7.01 24.32
N LEU A 38 9.47 7.84 23.88
CA LEU A 38 9.32 8.65 22.66
C LEU A 38 9.15 7.81 21.39
N LYS A 39 9.54 6.52 21.41
CA LYS A 39 9.27 5.57 20.32
C LYS A 39 7.76 5.49 20.00
N VAL A 40 6.90 5.56 21.02
CA VAL A 40 5.44 5.47 20.84
C VAL A 40 4.93 6.71 20.09
N VAL A 41 5.42 7.89 20.46
CA VAL A 41 5.09 9.15 19.76
C VAL A 41 5.47 9.04 18.29
N LYS A 42 6.68 8.55 17.98
CA LYS A 42 7.12 8.35 16.60
C LYS A 42 6.28 7.32 15.83
N LEU A 43 5.91 6.22 16.48
CA LEU A 43 5.12 5.16 15.87
C LEU A 43 3.72 5.64 15.47
N PHE A 44 3.13 6.55 16.25
CA PHE A 44 1.82 7.14 15.94
C PHE A 44 1.89 8.40 15.08
N SER A 45 3.04 9.09 15.03
CA SER A 45 3.23 10.22 14.12
C SER A 45 3.39 9.78 12.67
N GLU A 46 3.91 8.56 12.45
CA GLU A 46 4.11 8.00 11.12
C GLU A 46 3.00 7.00 10.74
N LYS A 47 2.73 6.86 9.43
CA LYS A 47 1.86 5.78 8.96
C LYS A 47 2.56 4.43 9.19
N PRO A 48 1.85 3.43 9.76
CA PRO A 48 2.41 2.10 9.94
C PRO A 48 2.73 1.48 8.59
N ILE A 49 3.80 0.68 8.56
CA ILE A 49 4.37 0.06 7.36
C ILE A 49 3.28 -0.64 6.54
N GLN A 50 2.42 -1.41 7.19
CA GLN A 50 1.34 -2.18 6.56
C GLN A 50 0.24 -1.34 5.90
N LYS A 51 0.19 -0.03 6.15
CA LYS A 51 -0.77 0.89 5.53
C LYS A 51 -0.12 1.83 4.51
N ARG A 52 1.18 1.67 4.26
CA ARG A 52 1.88 2.48 3.26
C ARG A 52 1.45 2.01 1.87
N PRO A 53 1.09 2.92 0.95
CA PRO A 53 0.61 2.55 -0.38
C PRO A 53 1.66 1.74 -1.15
N ASP A 54 2.94 2.09 -1.00
CA ASP A 54 4.06 1.38 -1.64
C ASP A 54 4.13 -0.12 -1.26
N ILE A 55 3.52 -0.51 -0.13
CA ILE A 55 3.50 -1.88 0.37
C ILE A 55 2.16 -2.55 0.08
N VAL A 56 1.05 -1.86 0.33
CA VAL A 56 -0.30 -2.41 0.13
C VAL A 56 -0.60 -2.56 -1.36
N ASP A 57 -0.29 -1.54 -2.15
CA ASP A 57 -0.62 -1.45 -3.57
C ASP A 57 0.56 -1.89 -4.45
N TYR A 58 1.41 -2.78 -3.93
CA TYR A 58 2.62 -3.24 -4.61
C TYR A 58 2.32 -3.91 -5.95
N TYR A 59 1.30 -4.77 -5.99
CA TYR A 59 0.83 -5.39 -7.23
C TYR A 59 -0.41 -4.65 -7.76
N PRO A 60 -0.49 -4.40 -9.07
CA PRO A 60 -1.69 -3.84 -9.66
C PRO A 60 -2.86 -4.84 -9.56
N PRO A 61 -4.11 -4.37 -9.64
CA PRO A 61 -5.29 -5.22 -9.52
C PRO A 61 -5.54 -6.04 -10.80
N HIS A 62 -4.72 -7.08 -11.02
CA HIS A 62 -4.74 -7.90 -12.25
C HIS A 62 -6.11 -8.46 -12.58
N LYS A 63 -6.87 -8.95 -11.59
CA LYS A 63 -8.22 -9.50 -11.80
C LYS A 63 -9.20 -8.49 -12.40
N ASN A 64 -9.10 -7.22 -12.00
CA ASN A 64 -9.96 -6.17 -12.51
C ASN A 64 -9.60 -5.83 -13.95
N ILE A 65 -8.30 -5.76 -14.24
CA ILE A 65 -7.78 -5.48 -15.59
C ILE A 65 -8.14 -6.62 -16.54
N GLU A 66 -7.89 -7.87 -16.15
CA GLU A 66 -8.23 -9.07 -16.93
C GLU A 66 -9.73 -9.11 -17.24
N LYS A 67 -10.57 -8.89 -16.23
CA LYS A 67 -12.02 -8.85 -16.43
C LYS A 67 -12.43 -7.73 -17.38
N LEU A 68 -11.88 -6.53 -17.21
CA LEU A 68 -12.15 -5.39 -18.09
C LEU A 68 -11.79 -5.72 -19.54
N MET A 69 -10.59 -6.25 -19.78
CA MET A 69 -10.13 -6.59 -21.13
C MET A 69 -10.94 -7.71 -21.77
N SER A 70 -11.38 -8.70 -20.98
CA SER A 70 -12.32 -9.73 -21.45
C SER A 70 -13.63 -9.12 -21.93
N HIS A 71 -14.23 -8.19 -21.16
CA HIS A 71 -15.49 -7.56 -21.57
C HIS A 71 -15.31 -6.70 -22.83
N LEU A 72 -14.18 -5.99 -22.94
CA LEU A 72 -13.86 -5.22 -24.15
C LEU A 72 -13.70 -6.12 -25.38
N ARG A 73 -13.13 -7.32 -25.21
CA ARG A 73 -13.07 -8.33 -26.27
C ARG A 73 -14.46 -8.82 -26.67
N ASP A 74 -15.31 -9.13 -25.70
CA ASP A 74 -16.68 -9.59 -25.95
C ASP A 74 -17.51 -8.52 -26.68
N TYR A 75 -17.26 -7.24 -26.41
CA TYR A 75 -17.88 -6.12 -27.13
C TYR A 75 -17.26 -5.84 -28.51
N GLY A 76 -16.17 -6.51 -28.89
CA GLY A 76 -15.44 -6.24 -30.13
C GLY A 76 -14.65 -4.94 -30.13
N LEU A 77 -14.46 -4.30 -28.97
CA LEU A 77 -13.69 -3.06 -28.81
C LEU A 77 -12.19 -3.33 -28.64
N PHE A 78 -11.83 -4.54 -28.21
CA PHE A 78 -10.45 -4.97 -28.01
C PHE A 78 -10.22 -6.32 -28.70
N ARG A 79 -9.04 -6.50 -29.30
CA ARG A 79 -8.62 -7.77 -29.87
C ARG A 79 -7.47 -8.36 -29.06
N ASP A 80 -7.72 -9.51 -28.43
CA ASP A 80 -6.71 -10.25 -27.68
C ASP A 80 -6.16 -11.40 -28.53
N GLU A 81 -5.06 -11.14 -29.25
CA GLU A 81 -4.41 -12.13 -30.14
C GLU A 81 -3.91 -13.36 -29.37
N HIS A 82 -3.50 -13.19 -28.12
CA HIS A 82 -3.03 -14.29 -27.29
C HIS A 82 -4.18 -15.22 -26.91
N GLN A 83 -5.35 -14.66 -26.60
CA GLN A 83 -6.53 -15.44 -26.32
C GLN A 83 -7.09 -16.10 -27.59
N ASP A 84 -7.10 -15.40 -28.73
CA ASP A 84 -7.47 -15.96 -30.04
C ASP A 84 -6.62 -17.20 -30.38
N PHE A 85 -5.30 -17.11 -30.14
CA PHE A 85 -4.37 -18.22 -30.37
C PHE A 85 -4.67 -19.43 -29.48
N LYS A 86 -4.97 -19.20 -28.19
CA LYS A 86 -5.32 -20.29 -27.26
C LYS A 86 -6.59 -21.02 -27.71
N GLU A 87 -7.62 -20.26 -28.07
CA GLU A 87 -8.91 -20.79 -28.52
C GLU A 87 -8.76 -21.62 -29.80
N GLU A 88 -7.97 -21.16 -30.76
CA GLU A 88 -7.69 -21.94 -31.98
C GLU A 88 -6.92 -23.23 -31.67
N TYR A 89 -5.96 -23.18 -30.75
CA TYR A 89 -5.25 -24.38 -30.30
C TYR A 89 -6.16 -25.37 -29.58
N GLU A 90 -7.11 -24.89 -28.77
CA GLU A 90 -8.12 -25.72 -28.12
C GLU A 90 -9.03 -26.39 -29.16
N ARG A 91 -9.54 -25.62 -30.14
CA ARG A 91 -10.32 -26.14 -31.28
C ARG A 91 -9.58 -27.26 -32.01
N LEU A 92 -8.29 -27.06 -32.32
CA LEU A 92 -7.48 -28.07 -32.98
C LEU A 92 -7.22 -29.31 -32.12
N ARG A 93 -7.13 -29.18 -30.79
CA ARG A 93 -7.00 -30.32 -29.88
C ARG A 93 -8.27 -31.15 -29.85
N GLU A 94 -9.43 -30.49 -29.84
CA GLU A 94 -10.73 -31.16 -29.89
C GLU A 94 -10.91 -31.96 -31.19
N LEU A 95 -10.55 -31.37 -32.33
CA LEU A 95 -10.57 -32.06 -33.62
C LEU A 95 -9.64 -33.30 -33.65
N ARG A 96 -8.56 -33.31 -32.86
CA ARG A 96 -7.67 -34.46 -32.69
C ARG A 96 -8.18 -35.47 -31.65
N GLY A 97 -9.35 -35.25 -31.06
CA GLY A 97 -9.91 -36.06 -29.98
C GLY A 97 -9.18 -35.91 -28.63
N LYS A 98 -8.29 -34.91 -28.50
CA LYS A 98 -7.53 -34.64 -27.27
C LYS A 98 -8.29 -33.65 -26.38
N ASN A 99 -9.54 -33.98 -26.09
CA ASN A 99 -10.42 -33.13 -25.30
C ASN A 99 -9.92 -33.03 -23.87
N LYS A 100 -10.19 -31.88 -23.23
CA LYS A 100 -9.87 -31.68 -21.83
C LYS A 100 -10.61 -32.75 -21.00
N TRP A 101 -9.86 -33.47 -20.17
CA TRP A 101 -10.47 -34.46 -19.28
C TRP A 101 -11.40 -33.77 -18.28
N ILE A 102 -12.62 -34.29 -18.14
CA ILE A 102 -13.64 -33.80 -17.21
C ILE A 102 -13.79 -34.84 -16.08
N PRO A 103 -13.72 -34.42 -14.79
CA PRO A 103 -13.90 -35.33 -13.67
C PRO A 103 -15.30 -35.95 -13.68
N PRO A 104 -15.48 -37.22 -13.26
CA PRO A 104 -16.77 -37.90 -13.24
C PRO A 104 -17.96 -37.11 -12.67
N PRO A 105 -17.85 -36.39 -11.53
CA PRO A 105 -18.98 -35.62 -10.98
C PRO A 105 -19.42 -34.42 -11.84
N PHE A 106 -18.61 -34.02 -12.83
CA PHE A 106 -18.89 -32.89 -13.72
C PHE A 106 -19.08 -33.32 -15.18
N ARG A 107 -19.08 -34.62 -15.47
CA ARG A 107 -19.49 -35.14 -16.79
C ARG A 107 -21.00 -34.93 -16.88
N LYS A 108 -21.43 -34.07 -17.80
CA LYS A 108 -22.84 -33.94 -18.16
C LYS A 108 -23.33 -35.22 -18.86
#